data_AF-A0A286CWC9-F1
#
_entry.id   AF-A0A286CWC9-F1
#
_cell.length_a   1.000
_cell.length_b   1.000
_cell.length_c   1.000
_cell.angle_alpha   90.00
_cell.angle_beta   90.00
_cell.angle_gamma   90.00
#
_symmetry.space_group_name_H-M   'P 1'
#
loop_
_entity.id
_entity.type
_entity.pdbx_description
1 polymer ?
#
loop_
_entity_poly.entity_id
_entity_poly.type
_entity_poly.pdbx_seq_one_letter_code
_entity_poly.pdbx_strand_id
1 'polypeptide(L)'
;MSSPRPGTAGATRTCPHCKTTILESAAVCPACKHHLRFDPNAGAAASNTITPLRVEGSIRHPADGGAWEYCVVLSIRNDRGDEIKREVVGVGAMQPNEQRTFTLAVEVNPTAGKGGKRSTRH
;
A
#
# COMPACT_ATOMS: atom_id res chain seq x y z
N MET A 1 -19.85 0.08 -3.21
CA MET A 1 -19.24 0.19 -1.88
C MET A 1 -19.16 1.66 -1.51
N SER A 2 -19.71 2.06 -0.37
CA SER A 2 -19.68 3.45 0.09
C SER A 2 -18.26 3.82 0.50
N SER A 3 -17.73 4.94 0.02
CA SER A 3 -16.45 5.45 0.51
C SER A 3 -16.52 5.69 2.03
N PRO A 4 -15.52 5.27 2.81
CA PRO A 4 -15.46 5.59 4.23
C PRO A 4 -15.59 7.09 4.45
N ARG A 5 -16.28 7.50 5.51
CA ARG A 5 -16.44 8.92 5.84
C ARG A 5 -15.07 9.54 6.09
N PRO A 6 -14.82 10.79 5.68
CA PRO A 6 -13.59 11.50 6.05
C PRO A 6 -13.31 11.39 7.55
N GLY A 7 -12.04 11.17 7.91
CA GLY A 7 -11.62 10.97 9.30
C GLY A 7 -11.96 9.60 9.89
N THR A 8 -12.34 8.60 9.08
CA THR A 8 -12.53 7.20 9.53
C THR A 8 -11.45 6.26 8.97
N ALA A 9 -11.29 5.09 9.60
CA ALA A 9 -10.36 4.08 9.10
C ALA A 9 -10.71 3.67 7.67
N GLY A 10 -9.70 3.66 6.80
CA GLY A 10 -9.88 3.38 5.37
C GLY A 10 -10.33 4.59 4.54
N ALA A 11 -10.54 5.77 5.14
CA ALA A 11 -10.77 7.00 4.36
C ALA A 11 -9.57 7.28 3.45
N THR A 12 -9.85 7.61 2.19
CA THR A 12 -8.83 7.82 1.15
C THR A 12 -8.85 9.25 0.64
N ARG A 13 -7.71 9.69 0.12
CA ARG A 13 -7.55 10.98 -0.56
C ARG A 13 -6.56 10.85 -1.72
N THR A 14 -6.47 11.89 -2.55
CA THR A 14 -5.51 11.95 -3.66
C THR A 14 -4.21 12.62 -3.22
N CYS A 15 -3.06 11.98 -3.48
CA CYS A 15 -1.74 12.57 -3.26
C CYS A 15 -1.58 13.85 -4.10
N PRO A 16 -1.12 14.98 -3.54
CA PRO A 16 -1.03 16.24 -4.29
C PRO A 16 0.11 16.20 -5.31
N HIS A 17 1.15 15.40 -5.04
CA HIS A 17 2.37 15.28 -5.85
C HIS A 17 2.20 14.35 -7.05
N CYS A 18 1.72 13.12 -6.82
CA CYS A 18 1.67 12.08 -7.86
C CYS A 18 0.26 11.64 -8.24
N LYS A 19 -0.77 12.21 -7.60
CA LYS A 19 -2.20 11.92 -7.85
C LYS A 19 -2.65 10.48 -7.55
N THR A 20 -1.79 9.64 -6.98
CA THR A 20 -2.16 8.32 -6.45
C THR A 20 -3.17 8.45 -5.31
N THR A 21 -4.15 7.55 -5.25
CA THR A 21 -5.07 7.43 -4.11
C THR A 21 -4.34 6.81 -2.93
N ILE A 22 -4.39 7.46 -1.77
CA ILE A 22 -3.69 7.09 -0.55
C ILE A 22 -4.64 7.17 0.64
N LEU A 23 -4.26 6.59 1.79
CA LEU A 23 -5.00 6.79 3.03
C LEU A 23 -4.96 8.27 3.45
N GLU A 24 -6.07 8.79 3.96
CA GLU A 24 -6.17 10.14 4.51
C GLU A 24 -5.17 10.35 5.66
N SER A 25 -4.89 9.30 6.43
CA SER A 25 -3.93 9.31 7.53
C SER A 25 -2.46 9.28 7.12
N ALA A 26 -2.14 9.15 5.83
CA ALA A 26 -0.75 9.03 5.37
C ALA A 26 0.01 10.36 5.53
N ALA A 27 1.07 10.38 6.34
CA ALA A 27 1.98 11.52 6.48
C ALA A 27 3.03 11.58 5.35
N VAL A 28 3.34 10.43 4.74
CA VAL A 28 4.22 10.28 3.57
C VAL A 28 3.46 9.48 2.53
N CYS A 29 3.51 9.88 1.26
CA CYS A 29 2.89 9.11 0.19
C CYS A 29 3.67 7.80 -0.06
N PRO A 30 3.03 6.61 -0.01
CA PRO A 30 3.72 5.33 -0.25
C PRO A 30 4.22 5.20 -1.70
N ALA A 31 3.60 5.89 -2.66
CA ALA A 31 4.00 5.84 -4.07
C ALA A 31 5.20 6.76 -4.37
N CYS A 32 5.11 8.05 -4.03
CA CYS A 32 6.16 9.03 -4.39
C CYS A 32 7.13 9.38 -3.26
N LYS A 33 6.93 8.85 -2.04
CA LYS A 33 7.77 9.09 -0.85
C LYS A 33 7.87 10.55 -0.38
N HIS A 34 7.04 11.45 -0.90
CA HIS A 34 7.01 12.84 -0.46
C HIS A 34 6.20 13.01 0.82
N HIS A 35 6.68 13.90 1.70
CA HIS A 35 5.95 14.32 2.89
C HIS A 35 4.70 15.12 2.52
N LEU A 36 3.59 14.78 3.16
CA LEU A 36 2.27 15.32 2.89
C LEU A 36 1.92 16.33 3.99
N ARG A 37 1.84 17.62 3.64
CA ARG A 37 1.52 18.70 4.59
C ARG A 37 0.03 18.98 4.58
N PHE A 38 -0.74 18.28 5.39
CA PHE A 38 -2.21 18.40 5.34
C PHE A 38 -2.93 18.80 6.62
N ASP A 39 -2.32 18.74 7.81
CA ASP A 39 -2.99 19.25 9.01
C ASP A 39 -2.04 19.58 10.19
N PRO A 40 -2.06 20.80 10.76
CA PRO A 40 -1.38 21.12 12.01
C PRO A 40 -1.99 20.44 13.26
N ASN A 41 -3.23 19.93 13.20
CA ASN A 41 -3.82 19.10 14.27
C ASN A 41 -3.50 17.60 14.16
N ALA A 42 -2.80 17.17 13.10
CA ALA A 42 -2.26 15.81 12.98
C ALA A 42 -0.90 15.63 13.69
N GLY A 43 -0.45 16.64 14.45
CA GLY A 43 0.74 16.57 15.27
C GLY A 43 0.50 15.78 16.54
N ALA A 44 0.62 14.44 16.50
CA ALA A 44 0.98 13.62 17.68
C ALA A 44 1.08 12.11 17.42
N ALA A 45 0.62 11.59 16.28
CA ALA A 45 0.87 10.20 15.94
C ALA A 45 1.89 10.18 14.80
N ALA A 46 3.17 10.06 15.15
CA ALA A 46 4.07 9.30 14.28
C ALA A 46 3.35 7.96 14.06
N SER A 47 2.69 7.82 12.90
CA SER A 47 2.06 6.56 12.54
C SER A 47 3.17 5.53 12.56
N ASN A 48 3.14 4.64 13.55
CA ASN A 48 4.03 3.49 13.58
C ASN A 48 3.60 2.58 12.42
N THR A 49 3.99 2.97 11.20
CA THR A 49 3.79 2.17 10.01
C THR A 49 4.57 0.88 10.23
N ILE A 50 3.85 -0.23 10.30
CA ILE A 50 4.45 -1.55 10.33
C ILE A 50 4.29 -2.18 8.94
N THR A 51 5.23 -3.05 8.58
CA THR A 51 5.20 -3.76 7.30
C THR A 51 5.06 -5.25 7.56
N PRO A 52 3.85 -5.74 7.92
CA PRO A 52 3.64 -7.13 8.29
C PRO A 52 3.94 -8.13 7.17
N LEU A 53 3.89 -7.70 5.91
CA LEU A 53 4.27 -8.52 4.76
C LEU A 53 5.22 -7.74 3.86
N ARG A 54 6.40 -8.32 3.64
CA ARG A 54 7.35 -7.87 2.62
C ARG A 54 7.90 -9.10 1.91
N VAL A 55 7.75 -9.13 0.59
CA VAL A 55 8.27 -10.20 -0.27
C VAL A 55 9.10 -9.54 -1.35
N GLU A 56 10.31 -10.06 -1.55
CA GLU A 56 11.19 -9.66 -2.64
C GLU A 56 11.57 -10.90 -3.43
N GLY A 57 11.46 -10.80 -4.74
CA GLY A 57 11.82 -11.86 -5.66
C GLY A 57 12.45 -11.28 -6.91
N SER A 58 13.33 -12.03 -7.55
CA SER A 58 13.88 -11.65 -8.84
C SER A 58 13.70 -12.78 -9.84
N ILE A 59 13.57 -12.40 -11.10
CA ILE A 59 13.60 -13.32 -12.22
C ILE A 59 14.76 -12.92 -13.13
N ARG A 60 15.43 -13.91 -13.70
CA ARG A 60 16.50 -13.72 -14.67
C ARG A 60 16.12 -14.45 -15.94
N HIS A 61 16.15 -13.72 -17.05
CA HIS A 61 15.97 -14.33 -18.35
C HIS A 61 17.23 -15.14 -18.70
N PRO A 62 17.11 -16.37 -19.21
CA PRO A 62 18.25 -17.16 -19.69
C PRO A 62 19.00 -16.45 -20.81
N ALA A 63 20.24 -16.88 -21.08
CA ALA A 63 21.06 -16.30 -22.15
C ALA A 63 20.55 -16.68 -23.54
N ASP A 64 19.92 -17.85 -23.62
CA ASP A 64 19.34 -18.45 -24.80
C ASP A 64 17.81 -18.34 -24.77
N GLY A 65 17.24 -17.65 -25.76
CA GLY A 65 15.80 -17.48 -25.89
C GLY A 65 15.42 -16.14 -26.54
N GLY A 66 14.18 -16.06 -27.02
CA GLY A 66 13.56 -14.78 -27.40
C GLY A 66 13.01 -14.05 -26.17
N ALA A 67 12.61 -12.79 -26.34
CA ALA A 67 12.13 -11.96 -25.23
C ALA A 67 10.97 -12.59 -24.44
N TRP A 68 10.97 -12.41 -23.13
CA TRP A 68 9.83 -12.75 -22.26
C TRP A 68 8.93 -11.55 -22.07
N GLU A 69 7.62 -11.73 -22.16
CA GLU A 69 6.64 -10.74 -21.68
C GLU A 69 6.15 -11.14 -20.29
N TYR A 70 5.91 -10.17 -19.43
CA TYR A 70 5.43 -10.41 -18.07
C TYR A 70 4.33 -9.43 -17.66
N CYS A 71 3.49 -9.89 -16.74
CA CYS A 71 2.45 -9.11 -16.07
C CYS A 71 2.54 -9.39 -14.56
N VAL A 72 2.72 -8.33 -13.78
CA VAL A 72 2.72 -8.38 -12.31
C VAL A 72 1.29 -8.14 -11.84
N VAL A 73 0.68 -9.17 -11.24
CA VAL A 73 -0.70 -9.13 -10.74
C VAL A 73 -0.71 -9.24 -9.22
N LEU A 74 -1.39 -8.31 -8.55
CA LEU A 74 -1.70 -8.38 -7.14
C LEU A 74 -3.15 -8.86 -6.95
N SER A 75 -3.33 -9.98 -6.25
CA SER A 75 -4.65 -10.46 -5.80
C SER A 75 -4.72 -10.42 -4.28
N ILE A 76 -5.80 -9.88 -3.75
CA ILE A 76 -6.10 -9.81 -2.32
C ILE A 76 -7.34 -10.66 -2.08
N ARG A 77 -7.25 -11.60 -1.15
CA ARG A 77 -8.36 -12.46 -0.74
C ARG A 77 -8.73 -12.21 0.72
N ASN A 78 -9.99 -12.44 1.06
CA ASN A 78 -10.46 -12.45 2.44
C ASN A 78 -10.13 -13.78 3.15
N ASP A 79 -10.55 -13.91 4.40
CA ASP A 79 -10.39 -15.11 5.24
C ASP A 79 -11.16 -16.34 4.73
N ARG A 80 -12.21 -16.14 3.94
CA ARG A 80 -12.98 -17.20 3.27
C ARG A 80 -12.34 -17.67 1.97
N GLY A 81 -11.29 -16.98 1.51
CA GLY A 81 -10.62 -17.23 0.24
C GLY A 81 -11.23 -16.50 -0.97
N ASP A 82 -12.27 -15.68 -0.78
CA ASP A 82 -12.88 -14.90 -1.86
C ASP A 82 -11.93 -13.77 -2.29
N GLU A 83 -11.78 -13.57 -3.60
CA GLU A 83 -10.99 -12.46 -4.13
C GLU A 83 -11.73 -11.13 -3.97
N ILE A 84 -11.17 -10.23 -3.15
CA ILE A 84 -11.73 -8.91 -2.87
C ILE A 84 -11.10 -7.81 -3.74
N LYS A 85 -9.92 -8.05 -4.30
CA LYS A 85 -9.27 -7.16 -5.26
C LYS A 85 -8.30 -7.93 -6.15
N ARG A 86 -8.28 -7.57 -7.43
CA ARG A 86 -7.23 -7.94 -8.39
C ARG A 86 -6.81 -6.72 -9.19
N GLU A 87 -5.50 -6.52 -9.30
CA GLU A 87 -4.93 -5.36 -9.99
C GLU A 87 -3.67 -5.76 -10.74
N VAL A 88 -3.54 -5.29 -11.98
CA VAL A 88 -2.28 -5.34 -12.74
C VAL A 88 -1.43 -4.15 -12.30
N VAL A 89 -0.29 -4.45 -11.68
CA VAL A 89 0.61 -3.43 -11.09
C VAL A 89 1.68 -2.99 -12.09
N GLY A 90 2.07 -3.87 -13.02
CA GLY A 90 3.02 -3.53 -14.08
C GLY A 90 3.10 -4.62 -15.14
N VAL A 91 3.33 -4.22 -16.39
CA VAL A 91 3.59 -5.12 -17.51
C VAL A 91 4.91 -4.71 -18.16
N GLY A 92 5.58 -5.66 -18.80
CA GLY A 92 6.81 -5.36 -19.52
C GLY A 92 7.34 -6.56 -20.27
N ALA A 93 8.49 -6.37 -20.89
CA ALA A 93 9.26 -7.44 -21.51
C ALA A 93 10.66 -7.51 -20.93
N MET A 94 11.30 -8.67 -21.02
CA MET A 94 12.70 -8.92 -20.67
C MET A 94 13.46 -9.48 -21.85
N GLN A 95 14.62 -8.91 -22.14
CA GLN A 95 15.57 -9.45 -23.12
C GLN A 95 16.48 -10.51 -22.48
N PRO A 96 17.19 -11.32 -23.29
CA PRO A 96 18.16 -12.28 -22.80
C PRO A 96 19.18 -11.70 -21.82
N ASN A 97 19.49 -12.47 -20.78
CA ASN A 97 20.35 -12.10 -19.65
C ASN A 97 19.88 -10.93 -18.77
N GLU A 98 18.72 -10.31 -19.04
CA GLU A 98 18.18 -9.29 -18.16
C GLU A 98 17.69 -9.91 -16.85
N GLN A 99 17.81 -9.15 -15.75
CA GLN A 99 17.23 -9.48 -14.46
C GLN A 99 16.28 -8.37 -14.03
N ARG A 100 15.15 -8.74 -13.43
CA ARG A 100 14.24 -7.81 -12.78
C ARG A 100 13.97 -8.27 -11.36
N THR A 101 13.96 -7.32 -10.44
CA THR A 101 13.59 -7.54 -9.03
C THR A 101 12.24 -6.87 -8.79
N PHE A 102 11.36 -7.60 -8.13
CA PHE A 102 10.03 -7.15 -7.74
C PHE A 102 9.94 -7.18 -6.23
N THR A 103 9.50 -6.07 -5.64
CA THR A 103 9.31 -5.94 -4.21
C THR A 103 7.85 -5.59 -3.95
N LEU A 104 7.17 -6.42 -3.16
CA LEU A 104 5.83 -6.16 -2.66
C LEU A 104 5.90 -5.92 -1.15
N ALA A 105 5.23 -4.88 -0.68
CA ALA A 105 5.08 -4.59 0.74
C ALA A 105 3.64 -4.23 1.06
N VAL A 106 3.14 -4.73 2.18
CA VAL A 106 1.87 -4.30 2.77
C VAL A 106 2.21 -3.46 3.98
N GLU A 107 1.99 -2.15 3.87
CA GLU A 107 2.21 -1.19 4.95
C GLU A 107 0.90 -0.94 5.70
N VAL A 108 0.94 -1.02 7.03
CA VAL A 108 -0.22 -0.89 7.90
C VAL A 108 0.03 0.24 8.90
N ASN A 109 -0.94 1.15 8.98
CA ASN A 109 -1.01 2.18 10.01
C ASN A 109 -2.07 1.77 11.04
N PRO A 110 -1.67 1.29 12.23
CA PRO A 110 -2.63 0.95 13.27
C PRO A 110 -3.48 2.17 13.64
N THR A 111 -4.80 2.01 13.66
CA THR A 111 -5.72 3.04 14.15
C THR A 111 -6.11 2.70 15.58
N ALA A 112 -6.08 3.68 16.49
CA ALA A 112 -6.61 3.47 17.84
C ALA A 112 -8.13 3.22 17.73
N GLY A 113 -8.59 2.06 18.17
CA GLY A 113 -10.02 1.76 18.23
C GLY A 113 -10.74 2.75 19.16
N LYS A 114 -11.94 3.21 18.77
CA LYS A 114 -12.79 4.00 19.67
C LYS A 114 -13.36 3.08 20.77
N GLY A 115 -12.62 2.89 21.86
CA GLY A 115 -13.09 2.21 23.08
C GLY A 115 -12.02 2.20 24.17
N GLY A 116 -12.20 2.73 25.38
CA GLY A 116 -13.36 3.40 25.97
C GLY A 116 -12.91 4.42 27.02
N LYS A 117 -13.74 5.44 27.24
CA LYS A 117 -13.59 6.35 28.38
C LYS A 117 -13.69 5.53 29.67
N ARG A 118 -12.57 5.32 30.38
CA ARG A 118 -12.62 5.01 31.82
C ARG A 118 -13.18 6.23 32.53
N SER A 119 -14.49 6.25 32.75
CA SER A 119 -15.12 7.17 33.70
C SER A 119 -14.71 6.71 35.10
N THR A 120 -13.73 7.38 35.70
CA THR A 120 -13.55 7.36 37.15
C THR A 120 -14.38 8.51 37.72
N ARG A 121 -15.58 8.19 38.22
CA ARG A 121 -16.25 9.05 39.21
C ARG A 121 -15.67 8.70 40.58
N HIS A 122 -15.07 9.69 41.23
CA HIS A 122 -14.92 9.74 42.67
C HIS A 122 -16.08 10.55 43.24
#